data_AF-A0A961GKH6-F1
#
_entry.id   AF-A0A961GKH6-F1
#
_cell.length_a   1.000
_cell.length_b   1.000
_cell.length_c   1.000
_cell.angle_alpha   90.00
_cell.angle_beta   90.00
_cell.angle_gamma   90.00
#
_symmetry.space_group_name_H-M   'P 1'
#
loop_
_entity.id
_entity.type
_entity.pdbx_description
1 polymer ?
#
loop_
_entity_poly.entity_id
_entity_poly.type
_entity_poly.pdbx_seq_one_letter_code
_entity_poly.pdbx_strand_id
1 'polypeptide(L)'
;VVCGYGDVGKGCAASLRGQGARVVVTEIDPICALQAAMEGYEVKRVEDMLDIADIWITATGNKDILTAEHMRRMKHQAIVGNIGHFDNEIDMAGLKKMSDVQHINIKPQVDEFVFPDGHSIIMLAEGRLLNLGCATGHPSF
;
A
#
# COMPACT_ATOMS: atom_id res chain seq x y z
N VAL A 1 5.71 1.04 3.83
CA VAL A 1 5.27 2.44 3.69
C VAL A 1 3.78 2.50 3.94
N VAL A 2 3.34 3.42 4.80
CA VAL A 2 1.93 3.73 5.04
C VAL A 2 1.64 5.10 4.42
N CYS A 3 0.70 5.15 3.48
CA CYS A 3 0.32 6.38 2.81
C CYS A 3 -0.91 6.97 3.50
N GLY A 4 -0.76 8.15 4.11
CA GLY A 4 -1.74 8.76 5.01
C GLY A 4 -1.49 8.40 6.47
N TYR A 5 -1.63 9.40 7.34
CA TYR A 5 -1.42 9.33 8.78
C TYR A 5 -2.56 9.98 9.58
N GLY A 6 -3.77 9.90 9.02
CA GLY A 6 -5.02 10.07 9.77
C GLY A 6 -5.26 8.90 10.73
N ASP A 7 -6.50 8.73 11.20
CA ASP A 7 -6.83 7.73 12.23
C ASP A 7 -6.51 6.29 11.79
N VAL A 8 -6.87 5.92 10.55
CA VAL A 8 -6.57 4.60 9.98
C VAL A 8 -5.06 4.43 9.80
N GLY A 9 -4.37 5.45 9.28
CA GLY A 9 -2.92 5.44 9.05
C GLY A 9 -2.11 5.24 10.33
N LYS A 10 -2.50 5.91 11.43
CA LYS A 10 -1.90 5.73 12.76
C LYS A 10 -2.02 4.29 13.25
N GLY A 11 -3.22 3.70 13.16
CA GLY A 11 -3.44 2.31 13.53
C GLY A 11 -2.61 1.34 12.69
N CYS A 12 -2.49 1.61 11.38
CA CYS A 12 -1.68 0.80 10.47
C CYS A 12 -0.18 0.87 10.79
N ALA A 13 0.34 2.09 11.02
CA ALA A 13 1.73 2.30 11.41
C ALA A 13 2.06 1.60 12.73
N ALA A 14 1.19 1.73 13.74
CA ALA A 14 1.35 1.07 15.03
C ALA A 14 1.33 -0.46 14.90
N SER A 15 0.40 -1.01 14.12
CA SER A 15 0.30 -2.47 13.87
C SER A 15 1.57 -3.03 13.23
N LEU A 16 2.06 -2.39 12.18
CA LEU A 16 3.29 -2.79 11.48
C LEU A 16 4.53 -2.67 12.39
N ARG A 17 4.65 -1.56 13.13
CA ARG A 17 5.75 -1.36 14.09
C ARG A 17 5.71 -2.40 15.22
N GLY A 18 4.52 -2.77 15.68
CA GLY A 18 4.34 -3.83 16.68
C GLY A 18 4.89 -5.20 16.24
N GLN A 19 4.99 -5.44 14.93
CA GLN A 19 5.62 -6.62 14.34
C GLN A 19 7.11 -6.42 14.00
N GLY A 20 7.72 -5.31 14.44
CA GLY A 20 9.13 -5.01 14.22
C GLY A 20 9.46 -4.39 12.86
N ALA A 21 8.46 -3.98 12.07
CA ALA A 21 8.71 -3.35 10.78
C ALA A 21 9.30 -1.93 10.95
N ARG A 22 10.20 -1.54 10.03
CA ARG A 22 10.58 -0.13 9.86
C ARG A 22 9.50 0.60 9.07
N VAL A 23 8.68 1.38 9.76
CA VAL A 23 7.57 2.10 9.15
C VAL A 23 8.03 3.48 8.66
N VAL A 24 7.70 3.76 7.40
CA VAL A 24 7.84 5.08 6.75
C VAL A 24 6.45 5.55 6.37
N VAL A 25 6.16 6.83 6.60
CA VAL A 25 4.87 7.47 6.38
C VAL A 25 4.97 8.46 5.23
N THR A 26 3.91 8.57 4.42
CA THR A 26 3.72 9.68 3.48
C THR A 26 2.50 10.49 3.90
N GLU A 27 2.60 11.82 3.82
CA GLU A 27 1.51 12.72 4.22
C GLU A 27 1.54 14.02 3.42
N ILE A 28 0.34 14.57 3.19
CA ILE A 28 0.12 15.90 2.62
C ILE A 28 -0.17 16.93 3.71
N ASP A 29 -0.73 16.51 4.85
CA ASP A 29 -1.04 17.39 5.97
C ASP A 29 0.21 17.55 6.87
N PRO A 30 0.75 18.76 7.05
CA PRO A 30 1.93 18.99 7.86
C PRO A 30 1.74 18.66 9.35
N ILE A 31 0.51 18.72 9.87
CA ILE A 31 0.20 18.38 11.26
C ILE A 31 0.31 16.87 11.45
N CYS A 32 -0.32 16.08 10.58
CA CYS A 32 -0.25 14.63 10.61
C CYS A 32 1.18 14.13 10.35
N ALA A 33 1.90 14.76 9.42
CA ALA A 33 3.32 14.47 9.18
C ALA A 33 4.18 14.73 10.43
N LEU A 34 3.96 15.85 11.12
CA LEU A 34 4.67 16.14 12.36
C LEU A 34 4.36 15.12 13.46
N GLN A 35 3.09 14.68 13.58
CA GLN A 35 2.71 13.62 14.51
C GLN A 35 3.47 12.32 14.22
N ALA A 36 3.54 11.89 12.95
CA ALA A 36 4.30 10.72 12.56
C ALA A 36 5.79 10.82 12.94
N ALA A 37 6.39 11.99 12.69
CA ALA A 37 7.79 12.24 13.04
C ALA A 37 8.02 12.23 14.56
N MET A 38 7.09 12.77 15.36
CA MET A 38 7.18 12.76 16.83
C MET A 38 7.06 11.35 17.42
N GLU A 39 6.37 10.44 16.74
CA GLU A 39 6.34 9.02 17.10
C GLU A 39 7.59 8.26 16.63
N GLY A 40 8.49 8.91 15.88
CA GLY A 40 9.74 8.33 15.39
C GLY A 40 9.61 7.61 14.04
N TYR A 41 8.54 7.88 13.28
CA TYR A 41 8.44 7.43 11.89
C TYR A 41 9.15 8.41 10.96
N GLU A 42 9.84 7.88 9.96
CA GLU A 42 10.38 8.69 8.88
C GLU A 42 9.24 9.14 7.96
N VAL A 43 9.22 10.43 7.60
CA VAL A 43 8.24 10.98 6.65
C VAL A 43 8.92 11.23 5.31
N LYS A 44 8.43 10.58 4.26
CA LYS A 44 8.99 10.63 2.89
C LYS A 44 7.89 10.77 1.86
N ARG A 45 8.28 11.02 0.61
CA ARG A 45 7.36 10.88 -0.53
C ARG A 45 7.30 9.42 -0.96
N VAL A 46 6.26 9.06 -1.72
CA VAL A 46 6.09 7.71 -2.27
C VAL A 46 7.31 7.36 -3.14
N GLU A 47 7.74 8.30 -3.98
CA GLU A 47 8.81 8.13 -4.96
C GLU A 47 10.17 7.84 -4.34
N ASP A 48 10.40 8.27 -3.09
CA ASP A 48 11.65 8.05 -2.36
C ASP A 48 11.79 6.60 -1.85
N MET A 49 10.72 5.81 -1.90
CA MET A 49 10.65 4.49 -1.27
C MET A 49 10.36 3.34 -2.24
N LEU A 50 10.12 3.62 -3.52
CA LEU A 50 9.66 2.63 -4.52
C LEU A 50 10.56 1.39 -4.61
N ASP A 51 11.87 1.59 -4.66
CA ASP A 51 12.89 0.54 -4.77
C ASP A 51 13.29 -0.08 -3.42
N ILE A 52 12.82 0.47 -2.31
CA ILE A 52 13.24 0.08 -0.96
C ILE A 52 12.15 -0.72 -0.23
N ALA A 53 10.90 -0.30 -0.34
CA ALA A 53 9.84 -0.79 0.54
C ALA A 53 9.24 -2.12 0.09
N ASP A 54 9.10 -3.04 1.05
CA ASP A 54 8.52 -4.38 0.83
C ASP A 54 6.99 -4.40 0.95
N ILE A 55 6.39 -3.47 1.72
CA ILE A 55 4.95 -3.44 1.99
C ILE A 55 4.42 -2.02 1.81
N TRP A 56 3.34 -1.86 1.08
CA TRP A 56 2.66 -0.61 0.78
C TRP A 56 1.20 -0.70 1.21
N ILE A 57 0.80 0.22 2.10
CA ILE A 57 -0.58 0.31 2.60
C ILE A 57 -1.10 1.72 2.35
N THR A 58 -2.19 1.86 1.60
CA THR A 58 -2.90 3.13 1.42
C THR A 58 -4.02 3.28 2.45
N ALA A 59 -4.08 4.43 3.12
CA ALA A 59 -5.03 4.74 4.19
C ALA A 59 -5.48 6.21 4.14
N THR A 60 -5.66 6.76 2.94
CA THR A 60 -5.88 8.20 2.74
C THR A 60 -7.34 8.58 2.55
N GLY A 61 -8.17 7.65 2.04
CA GLY A 61 -9.51 7.95 1.54
C GLY A 61 -9.52 8.79 0.26
N ASN A 62 -8.38 8.95 -0.41
CA ASN A 62 -8.20 9.77 -1.59
C ASN A 62 -7.74 8.92 -2.79
N LYS A 63 -7.85 9.46 -3.99
CA LYS A 63 -7.57 8.73 -5.24
C LYS A 63 -6.12 8.85 -5.69
N ASP A 64 -5.70 7.91 -6.52
CA ASP A 64 -4.44 7.98 -7.30
C ASP A 64 -3.18 8.10 -6.42
N ILE A 65 -3.18 7.45 -5.24
CA ILE A 65 -2.05 7.44 -4.31
C ILE A 65 -0.91 6.57 -4.85
N LEU A 66 -1.24 5.36 -5.30
CA LEU A 66 -0.32 4.44 -5.95
C LEU A 66 -0.76 4.21 -7.39
N THR A 67 -0.07 4.86 -8.32
CA THR A 67 -0.34 4.74 -9.76
C THR A 67 0.28 3.46 -10.34
N ALA A 68 -0.13 3.06 -11.54
CA ALA A 68 0.49 1.95 -12.26
C ALA A 68 2.01 2.18 -12.48
N GLU A 69 2.42 3.44 -12.69
CA GLU A 69 3.84 3.81 -12.84
C GLU A 69 4.63 3.69 -11.53
N HIS A 70 4.00 3.98 -10.38
CA HIS A 70 4.61 3.70 -9.08
C HIS A 70 4.83 2.19 -8.92
N MET A 71 3.79 1.40 -9.19
CA MET A 71 3.83 -0.06 -9.08
C MET A 71 4.88 -0.71 -9.98
N ARG A 72 5.08 -0.20 -11.21
CA ARG A 72 6.12 -0.66 -12.14
C ARG A 72 7.56 -0.43 -11.64
N ARG A 73 7.74 0.45 -10.66
CA ARG A 73 9.05 0.80 -10.09
C ARG A 73 9.26 0.19 -8.71
N MET A 74 8.31 -0.61 -8.23
CA MET A 74 8.40 -1.23 -6.91
C MET A 74 9.42 -2.35 -6.89
N LYS A 75 9.99 -2.60 -5.71
CA LYS A 75 10.83 -3.77 -5.45
C LYS A 75 10.10 -5.07 -5.82
N HIS A 76 10.84 -6.06 -6.33
CA HIS A 76 10.30 -7.40 -6.59
C HIS A 76 9.64 -7.98 -5.34
N GLN A 77 8.45 -8.55 -5.52
CA GLN A 77 7.56 -9.09 -4.50
C GLN A 77 7.08 -8.07 -3.46
N ALA A 78 7.09 -6.78 -3.78
CA ALA A 78 6.44 -5.79 -2.93
C ALA A 78 4.95 -6.10 -2.78
N ILE A 79 4.46 -6.11 -1.53
CA ILE A 79 3.05 -6.33 -1.19
C ILE A 79 2.34 -4.98 -1.21
N VAL A 80 1.24 -4.89 -1.94
CA VAL A 80 0.43 -3.68 -2.08
C VAL A 80 -0.98 -3.98 -1.61
N GLY A 81 -1.50 -3.14 -0.70
CA GLY A 81 -2.85 -3.26 -0.19
C GLY A 81 -3.46 -1.90 0.15
N ASN A 82 -4.79 -1.86 0.15
CA ASN A 82 -5.57 -0.70 0.54
C ASN A 82 -6.39 -1.01 1.79
N ILE A 83 -6.42 -0.08 2.74
CA ILE A 83 -7.28 -0.14 3.93
C ILE A 83 -8.10 1.15 4.12
N GLY A 84 -8.00 2.10 3.19
CA GLY A 84 -8.84 3.28 3.14
C GLY A 84 -10.15 3.03 2.38
N HIS A 85 -10.63 4.01 1.62
CA HIS A 85 -11.97 3.95 1.05
C HIS A 85 -11.98 3.49 -0.42
N PHE A 86 -12.93 2.62 -0.77
CA PHE A 86 -13.13 2.06 -2.13
C PHE A 86 -11.89 1.35 -2.72
N ASP A 87 -11.71 1.42 -4.04
CA ASP A 87 -10.69 0.75 -4.84
C ASP A 87 -9.89 1.71 -5.73
N ASN A 88 -9.94 3.02 -5.45
CA ASN A 88 -9.32 4.05 -6.28
C ASN A 88 -8.10 4.75 -5.66
N GLU A 89 -7.69 4.36 -4.43
CA GLU A 89 -6.39 4.80 -3.90
C GLU A 89 -5.24 4.19 -4.71
N ILE A 90 -5.45 2.98 -5.25
CA ILE A 90 -4.52 2.25 -6.09
C ILE A 90 -5.10 2.20 -7.50
N ASP A 91 -4.29 2.54 -8.50
CA ASP A 91 -4.69 2.51 -9.91
C ASP A 91 -4.72 1.08 -10.48
N MET A 92 -5.69 0.29 -10.03
CA MET A 92 -5.93 -1.07 -10.51
C MET A 92 -6.37 -1.11 -11.97
N ALA A 93 -7.11 -0.08 -12.42
CA ALA A 93 -7.56 0.01 -13.80
C ALA A 93 -6.38 0.26 -14.74
N GLY A 94 -5.43 1.12 -14.36
CA GLY A 94 -4.18 1.32 -15.07
C GLY A 94 -3.37 0.04 -15.13
N LEU A 95 -3.18 -0.64 -13.99
CA LEU A 95 -2.42 -1.89 -13.92
C LEU A 95 -3.02 -2.99 -14.83
N LYS A 96 -4.35 -3.17 -14.80
CA LYS A 96 -5.05 -4.16 -15.64
C LYS A 96 -5.07 -3.80 -17.13
N LYS A 97 -4.83 -2.54 -17.50
CA LYS A 97 -4.74 -2.09 -18.91
C LYS A 97 -3.36 -2.31 -19.53
N MET A 98 -2.33 -2.55 -18.73
CA MET A 98 -0.98 -2.79 -19.21
C MET A 98 -0.92 -4.17 -19.89
N SER A 99 -0.83 -4.20 -21.22
CA SER A 99 -0.82 -5.44 -21.98
C SER A 99 0.46 -6.27 -21.83
N ASP A 100 1.51 -5.65 -21.29
CA ASP A 100 2.83 -6.23 -21.03
C ASP A 100 2.97 -6.75 -19.59
N VAL A 101 1.94 -6.61 -18.74
CA VAL A 101 1.92 -7.12 -17.37
C VAL A 101 1.12 -8.42 -17.30
N GLN A 102 1.75 -9.48 -16.80
CA GLN A 102 1.08 -10.76 -16.59
C GLN A 102 0.38 -10.78 -15.22
N HIS A 103 -0.92 -11.08 -15.22
CA HIS A 103 -1.71 -11.26 -14.01
C HIS A 103 -1.83 -12.75 -13.67
N ILE A 104 -1.41 -13.14 -12.46
CA ILE A 104 -1.46 -14.51 -11.95
C ILE A 104 -2.26 -14.50 -10.65
N ASN A 105 -3.38 -15.22 -10.59
CA ASN A 105 -4.10 -15.40 -9.32
C ASN A 105 -3.41 -16.50 -8.50
N ILE A 106 -2.88 -16.16 -7.33
CA ILE A 106 -2.19 -17.11 -6.43
C ILE A 106 -3.21 -17.87 -5.58
N LYS A 107 -4.17 -17.14 -5.03
CA LYS A 107 -5.33 -17.64 -4.29
C LYS A 107 -6.43 -16.57 -4.29
N PRO A 108 -7.64 -16.85 -3.79
CA PRO A 108 -8.66 -15.81 -3.65
C PRO A 108 -8.10 -14.57 -2.92
N GLN A 109 -8.32 -13.40 -3.53
CA GLN A 109 -7.90 -12.08 -3.04
C GLN A 109 -6.39 -11.85 -2.93
N VAL A 110 -5.56 -12.71 -3.55
CA VAL A 110 -4.12 -12.50 -3.67
C VAL A 110 -3.68 -12.75 -5.10
N ASP A 111 -3.22 -11.68 -5.73
CA ASP A 111 -2.87 -11.64 -7.14
C ASP A 111 -1.42 -11.18 -7.29
N GLU A 112 -0.67 -11.84 -8.17
CA GLU A 112 0.65 -11.41 -8.58
C GLU A 112 0.57 -10.72 -9.95
N PHE A 113 1.22 -9.57 -10.06
CA PHE A 113 1.38 -8.83 -11.32
C PHE A 113 2.86 -8.82 -11.68
N VAL A 114 3.22 -9.53 -12.75
CA VAL A 114 4.60 -9.70 -13.24
C VAL A 114 4.86 -8.72 -14.38
N PHE A 115 5.89 -7.89 -14.24
CA PHE A 115 6.30 -6.88 -15.20
C PHE A 115 7.31 -7.45 -16.23
N PRO A 116 7.53 -6.77 -17.38
CA PRO A 116 8.36 -7.30 -18.48
C PRO A 116 9.83 -7.58 -18.15
N ASP A 117 10.37 -6.87 -17.16
CA ASP A 117 11.73 -7.05 -16.66
C ASP A 117 11.86 -8.22 -15.65
N GLY A 118 10.75 -8.91 -15.37
CA GLY A 118 10.68 -10.10 -14.54
C GLY A 118 10.42 -9.84 -13.07
N HIS A 119 10.44 -8.58 -12.60
CA HIS A 119 9.99 -8.29 -11.25
C HIS A 119 8.46 -8.39 -11.17
N SER A 120 7.94 -8.43 -9.95
CA SER A 120 6.51 -8.60 -9.72
C SER A 120 6.10 -7.89 -8.44
N ILE A 121 4.81 -7.64 -8.30
CA ILE A 121 4.19 -7.18 -7.06
C ILE A 121 3.05 -8.11 -6.67
N ILE A 122 2.73 -8.14 -5.38
CA ILE A 122 1.62 -8.91 -4.82
C ILE A 122 0.52 -7.94 -4.42
N MET A 123 -0.60 -7.99 -5.11
CA MET A 123 -1.79 -7.18 -4.83
C MET A 123 -2.75 -7.93 -3.92
N LEU A 124 -3.20 -7.27 -2.85
CA LEU A 124 -4.20 -7.80 -1.92
C LEU A 124 -5.59 -7.25 -2.26
N ALA A 125 -6.58 -8.14 -2.25
CA ALA A 125 -8.00 -7.86 -2.45
C ALA A 125 -8.31 -6.97 -3.68
N GLU A 126 -7.52 -7.07 -4.75
CA GLU A 126 -7.62 -6.22 -5.94
C GLU A 126 -7.73 -4.72 -5.63
N GLY A 127 -6.97 -4.23 -4.63
CA GLY A 127 -6.96 -2.81 -4.23
C GLY A 127 -8.16 -2.36 -3.40
N ARG A 128 -9.07 -3.27 -3.02
CA ARG A 128 -10.15 -3.03 -2.05
C ARG A 128 -9.64 -3.20 -0.61
N LEU A 129 -10.54 -2.95 0.34
CA LEU A 129 -10.33 -3.10 1.78
C LEU A 129 -9.72 -4.48 2.15
N LEU A 130 -8.41 -4.50 2.36
CA LEU A 130 -7.64 -5.73 2.56
C LEU A 130 -7.99 -6.44 3.87
N ASN A 131 -8.31 -5.70 4.93
CA ASN A 131 -8.61 -6.26 6.25
C ASN A 131 -9.94 -7.03 6.25
N LEU A 132 -10.89 -6.66 5.41
CA LEU A 132 -12.14 -7.42 5.20
C LEU A 132 -12.01 -8.45 4.07
N GLY A 133 -11.25 -8.13 3.01
CA GLY A 133 -11.10 -9.01 1.86
C GLY A 133 -10.18 -10.21 2.10
N CYS A 134 -9.14 -10.03 2.91
CA CYS A 134 -8.13 -11.06 3.19
C CYS A 134 -8.18 -11.61 4.63
N ALA A 135 -9.04 -11.05 5.48
CA ALA A 135 -9.21 -11.46 6.87
C ALA A 135 -10.67 -11.24 7.31
N THR A 136 -10.93 -10.94 8.59
CA THR A 136 -12.27 -10.83 9.17
C THR A 136 -12.62 -9.41 9.64
N GLY A 137 -11.86 -8.40 9.22
CA GLY A 137 -12.08 -7.01 9.64
C GLY A 137 -11.73 -6.74 11.10
N HIS A 138 -12.39 -5.75 11.69
CA HIS A 138 -12.22 -5.39 13.10
C HIS A 138 -12.78 -6.49 14.02
N PRO A 139 -12.19 -6.69 15.21
CA PRO A 139 -12.75 -7.58 16.22
C PRO A 139 -14.12 -7.09 16.70
N SER A 140 -14.86 -7.95 17.39
CA SER A 140 -16.21 -7.62 17.87
C SER A 140 -16.27 -6.56 18.98
N PHE A 141 -15.15 -6.27 19.64
CA PHE A 141 -15.01 -5.24 20.67
C PHE A 141 -14.49 -3.95 20.04
#